data_AF-A0AA43ETP0-F1
#
_entry.id   AF-A0AA43ETP0-F1
#
_cell.length_a   1.000
_cell.length_b   1.000
_cell.length_c   1.000
_cell.angle_alpha   90.00
_cell.angle_beta   90.00
_cell.angle_gamma   90.00
#
_symmetry.space_group_name_H-M   'P 1'
#
loop_
_entity.id
_entity.type
_entity.pdbx_description
1 polymer ?
#
loop_
_entity_poly.entity_id
_entity_poly.type
_entity_poly.pdbx_seq_one_letter_code
_entity_poly.pdbx_strand_id
1 'polypeptide(L)'
;MIDEKEDRVRLAGSLGVAAIHANTTQEAVLRDAVIERAKGVIITAGCDDTTALILLTARHLNRTVRLIVSAKEEENVKLFKQGGADAIVSPATFDGYILAAAVDHGHMVHYLDDLLTADGNIRLVERPLSAQRSRQVSRCSETRSLVTPLPRSTDVAAI
;
A
#
# COMPACT_ATOMS: atom_id res chain seq x y z
N MET A 1 -3.23 0.65 13.97
CA MET A 1 -2.96 -0.78 13.74
C MET A 1 -3.96 -1.62 14.53
N ILE A 2 -4.47 -2.70 13.95
CA ILE A 2 -5.36 -3.64 14.65
C ILE A 2 -4.77 -5.03 14.43
N ASP A 3 -4.44 -5.75 15.49
CA ASP A 3 -3.88 -7.10 15.38
C ASP A 3 -4.35 -7.96 16.56
N GLU A 4 -4.53 -9.26 16.33
CA GLU A 4 -4.92 -10.24 17.35
C GLU A 4 -3.74 -10.70 18.21
N LYS A 5 -2.51 -10.46 17.76
CA LYS A 5 -1.30 -10.83 18.50
C LYS A 5 -0.86 -9.68 19.39
N GLU A 6 -0.92 -9.92 20.69
CA GLU A 6 -0.53 -8.94 21.70
C GLU A 6 0.92 -8.44 21.51
N ASP A 7 1.84 -9.30 21.10
CA ASP A 7 3.23 -8.93 20.82
C ASP A 7 3.35 -7.84 19.75
N ARG A 8 2.53 -7.92 18.70
CA ARG A 8 2.53 -6.94 17.60
C ARG A 8 1.92 -5.61 18.04
N VAL A 9 0.87 -5.66 18.86
CA VAL A 9 0.23 -4.48 19.45
C VAL A 9 1.21 -3.75 20.37
N ARG A 10 1.94 -4.50 21.22
CA ARG A 10 2.99 -3.93 22.08
C ARG A 10 4.12 -3.28 21.28
N LEU A 11 4.59 -3.96 20.23
CA LEU A 11 5.62 -3.42 19.34
C LEU A 11 5.14 -2.12 18.67
N ALA A 12 3.93 -2.10 18.14
CA ALA A 12 3.35 -0.90 17.54
C ALA A 12 3.26 0.27 18.54
N GLY A 13 2.85 -0.02 19.78
CA GLY A 13 2.86 0.97 20.86
C GLY A 13 4.26 1.53 21.15
N SER A 14 5.29 0.67 21.16
CA SER A 14 6.68 1.11 21.34
C SER A 14 7.22 1.98 20.19
N LEU A 15 6.62 1.85 19.00
CA LEU A 15 6.92 2.66 17.81
C LEU A 15 6.06 3.94 17.73
N GLY A 16 5.25 4.24 18.76
CA GLY A 16 4.38 5.42 18.80
C GLY A 16 3.13 5.30 17.92
N VAL A 17 2.76 4.09 17.50
CA VAL A 17 1.57 3.83 16.69
C VAL A 17 0.41 3.43 17.60
N ALA A 18 -0.75 4.07 17.43
CA ALA A 18 -1.97 3.66 18.12
C ALA A 18 -2.39 2.26 17.65
N ALA A 19 -2.50 1.33 18.60
CA ALA A 19 -2.76 -0.08 18.33
C ALA A 19 -3.93 -0.60 19.17
N ILE A 20 -4.78 -1.43 18.55
CA ILE A 20 -5.92 -2.09 19.18
C ILE A 20 -5.68 -3.60 19.14
N HIS A 21 -5.74 -4.26 20.29
CA HIS A 21 -5.70 -5.72 20.38
C HIS A 21 -7.11 -6.27 20.15
N ALA A 22 -7.41 -6.65 18.90
CA ALA A 22 -8.74 -7.10 18.52
C ALA A 22 -8.71 -7.85 17.18
N ASN A 23 -9.79 -8.56 16.89
CA ASN A 23 -9.99 -9.24 15.62
C ASN A 23 -10.57 -8.26 14.58
N THR A 24 -9.81 -8.02 13.51
CA THR A 24 -10.11 -7.07 12.44
C THR A 24 -11.31 -7.46 11.57
N THR A 25 -11.78 -8.72 11.63
CA THR A 25 -12.98 -9.18 10.93
C THR A 25 -14.28 -8.63 11.54
N GLN A 26 -14.24 -8.16 12.79
CA GLN A 26 -15.42 -7.64 13.47
C GLN A 26 -15.67 -6.18 13.07
N GLU A 27 -16.88 -5.90 12.59
CA GLU A 27 -17.29 -4.54 12.18
C GLU A 27 -17.12 -3.51 13.31
N ALA A 28 -17.47 -3.89 14.55
CA ALA A 28 -17.33 -3.02 15.72
C ALA A 28 -15.89 -2.53 15.91
N VAL A 29 -14.91 -3.42 15.71
CA VAL A 29 -13.48 -3.10 15.85
C VAL A 29 -13.02 -2.11 14.78
N LEU A 30 -13.52 -2.23 13.55
CA LEU A 30 -13.23 -1.28 12.47
C LEU A 30 -13.88 0.09 12.73
N ARG A 31 -15.05 0.13 13.37
CA ARG A 31 -15.69 1.37 13.83
C ARG A 31 -14.91 2.02 14.97
N ASP A 32 -14.43 1.24 15.94
CA ASP A 32 -13.58 1.72 17.04
C ASP A 32 -12.26 2.30 16.52
N ALA A 33 -11.75 1.75 15.41
CA ALA A 33 -10.60 2.30 14.67
C ALA A 33 -10.93 3.53 13.80
N VAL A 34 -12.17 4.02 13.85
CA VAL A 34 -12.65 5.24 13.17
C VAL A 34 -12.46 5.18 11.64
N ILE A 35 -12.76 4.01 11.03
CA ILE A 35 -12.61 3.80 9.59
C ILE A 35 -13.46 4.75 8.73
N GLU A 36 -14.58 5.24 9.27
CA GLU A 36 -15.47 6.21 8.63
C GLU A 36 -14.79 7.55 8.31
N ARG A 37 -13.72 7.90 9.05
CA ARG A 37 -12.95 9.14 8.85
C ARG A 37 -11.51 8.89 8.37
N ALA A 38 -11.15 7.63 8.16
CA ALA A 38 -9.81 7.28 7.69
C ALA A 38 -9.57 7.83 6.27
N LYS A 39 -8.36 8.35 6.02
CA LYS A 39 -7.93 8.77 4.68
C LYS A 39 -7.66 7.58 3.76
N GLY A 40 -7.16 6.50 4.34
CA GLY A 40 -6.88 5.25 3.67
C GLY A 40 -6.65 4.14 4.68
N VAL A 41 -6.81 2.91 4.23
CA VAL A 41 -6.70 1.70 5.03
C VAL A 41 -5.84 0.72 4.27
N ILE A 42 -4.75 0.26 4.89
CA ILE A 42 -3.98 -0.88 4.40
C ILE A 42 -4.51 -2.13 5.11
N ILE A 43 -4.70 -3.24 4.38
CA ILE A 43 -5.11 -4.54 4.93
C ILE A 43 -4.01 -5.56 4.62
N THR A 44 -3.39 -6.09 5.68
CA THR A 44 -2.35 -7.13 5.60
C THR A 44 -2.61 -8.28 6.57
N ALA A 45 -3.71 -9.04 6.35
CA ALA A 45 -4.11 -10.11 7.26
C ALA A 45 -3.30 -11.41 7.14
N GLY A 46 -2.46 -11.55 6.10
CA GLY A 46 -1.62 -12.74 5.87
C GLY A 46 -2.35 -13.95 5.26
N CYS A 47 -3.67 -13.90 5.17
CA CYS A 47 -4.51 -14.82 4.41
C CYS A 47 -5.58 -14.05 3.62
N ASP A 48 -5.89 -14.55 2.42
CA ASP A 48 -6.74 -13.84 1.45
C ASP A 48 -8.22 -13.87 1.81
N ASP A 49 -8.68 -14.91 2.50
CA ASP A 49 -10.06 -15.03 3.01
C ASP A 49 -10.39 -13.93 4.04
N THR A 50 -9.50 -13.74 5.01
CA THR A 50 -9.60 -12.70 6.02
C THR A 50 -9.42 -11.32 5.40
N THR A 51 -8.50 -11.18 4.44
CA THR A 51 -8.32 -9.94 3.68
C THR A 51 -9.59 -9.56 2.90
N ALA A 52 -10.25 -10.52 2.25
CA ALA A 52 -11.51 -10.30 1.54
C ALA A 52 -12.61 -9.83 2.50
N LEU A 53 -12.75 -10.49 3.66
CA LEU A 53 -13.76 -10.14 4.65
C LEU A 53 -13.54 -8.72 5.19
N ILE A 54 -12.31 -8.38 5.57
CA ILE A 54 -11.98 -7.03 6.05
C ILE A 54 -12.21 -6.00 4.95
N LEU A 55 -11.81 -6.29 3.71
CA LEU A 55 -11.99 -5.40 2.56
C LEU A 55 -13.47 -5.06 2.33
N LEU A 56 -14.33 -6.08 2.31
CA LEU A 56 -15.76 -5.90 2.07
C LEU A 56 -16.43 -5.15 3.22
N THR A 57 -16.08 -5.46 4.47
CA THR A 57 -16.60 -4.75 5.65
C THR A 57 -16.13 -3.30 5.66
N ALA A 58 -14.86 -3.04 5.36
CA ALA A 58 -14.30 -1.69 5.27
C ALA A 58 -15.00 -0.86 4.18
N ARG A 59 -15.23 -1.43 2.99
CA ARG A 59 -15.94 -0.76 1.90
C ARG A 59 -17.42 -0.53 2.23
N HIS A 60 -18.03 -1.42 3.01
CA HIS A 60 -19.40 -1.25 3.50
C HIS A 60 -19.51 -0.06 4.47
N LEU A 61 -18.58 0.03 5.43
CA LEU A 61 -18.54 1.11 6.43
C LEU A 61 -18.17 2.46 5.82
N ASN A 62 -17.24 2.47 4.88
CA ASN A 62 -16.81 3.69 4.20
C ASN A 62 -16.67 3.46 2.69
N ARG A 63 -17.65 3.94 1.93
CA ARG A 63 -17.67 3.78 0.47
C ARG A 63 -16.60 4.57 -0.26
N THR A 64 -15.99 5.59 0.36
CA THR A 64 -15.02 6.49 -0.28
C THR A 64 -13.59 6.34 0.25
N VAL A 65 -13.38 5.56 1.30
CA VAL A 65 -12.02 5.31 1.83
C VAL A 65 -11.15 4.65 0.77
N ARG A 66 -9.87 5.03 0.73
CA ARG A 66 -8.88 4.38 -0.11
C ARG A 66 -8.46 3.05 0.51
N LEU A 67 -8.71 1.93 -0.16
CA LEU A 67 -8.39 0.59 0.30
C LEU A 67 -7.16 0.06 -0.42
N ILE A 68 -6.09 -0.19 0.33
CA ILE A 68 -4.87 -0.84 -0.16
C ILE A 68 -4.82 -2.24 0.46
N VAL A 69 -4.66 -3.28 -0.34
CA VAL A 69 -4.64 -4.66 0.16
C VAL A 69 -3.41 -5.41 -0.31
N SER A 70 -2.90 -6.28 0.56
CA SER A 70 -1.89 -7.26 0.18
C SER A 70 -2.58 -8.55 -0.25
N ALA A 71 -2.38 -8.97 -1.49
CA ALA A 71 -2.81 -10.27 -1.99
C ALA A 71 -1.68 -11.29 -1.79
N LYS A 72 -2.02 -12.46 -1.27
CA LYS A 72 -1.07 -13.57 -1.14
C LYS A 72 -1.05 -14.42 -2.41
N GLU A 73 -2.24 -14.72 -2.94
CA GLU A 73 -2.41 -15.53 -4.15
C GLU A 73 -2.86 -14.63 -5.31
N GLU A 74 -2.24 -14.82 -6.48
CA GLU A 74 -2.51 -14.01 -7.67
C GLU A 74 -3.96 -14.17 -8.16
N GLU A 75 -4.56 -15.35 -7.99
CA GLU A 75 -5.95 -15.62 -8.36
C GLU A 75 -6.96 -14.72 -7.63
N ASN A 76 -6.65 -14.31 -6.39
CA ASN A 76 -7.52 -13.49 -5.56
C ASN A 76 -7.46 -12.00 -5.92
N VAL A 77 -6.47 -11.56 -6.70
CA VAL A 77 -6.34 -10.17 -7.15
C VAL A 77 -7.61 -9.70 -7.86
N LYS A 78 -8.24 -10.55 -8.69
CA LYS A 78 -9.48 -10.18 -9.38
C LYS A 78 -10.64 -9.97 -8.41
N LEU A 79 -10.74 -10.81 -7.39
CA LEU A 79 -11.77 -10.71 -6.35
C LEU A 79 -11.58 -9.43 -5.52
N PHE A 80 -10.35 -9.10 -5.14
CA PHE A 80 -10.08 -7.87 -4.41
C PHE A 80 -10.38 -6.61 -5.24
N LYS A 81 -10.09 -6.61 -6.54
CA LYS A 81 -10.51 -5.51 -7.44
C LYS A 81 -12.03 -5.35 -7.45
N GLN A 82 -12.77 -6.46 -7.57
CA GLN A 82 -14.23 -6.46 -7.55
C GLN A 82 -14.82 -6.06 -6.19
N GLY A 83 -14.13 -6.40 -5.09
CA GLY A 83 -14.46 -5.96 -3.73
C GLY A 83 -14.18 -4.49 -3.46
N GLY A 84 -13.60 -3.76 -4.42
CA GLY A 84 -13.35 -2.33 -4.33
C GLY A 84 -12.01 -1.98 -3.69
N ALA A 85 -10.99 -2.83 -3.80
CA ALA A 85 -9.62 -2.41 -3.50
C ALA A 85 -9.13 -1.39 -4.54
N ASP A 86 -8.60 -0.26 -4.08
CA ASP A 86 -8.06 0.81 -4.92
C ASP A 86 -6.63 0.53 -5.37
N ALA A 87 -5.85 -0.16 -4.52
CA ALA A 87 -4.53 -0.66 -4.85
C ALA A 87 -4.33 -2.06 -4.26
N ILE A 88 -3.66 -2.92 -5.03
CA ILE A 88 -3.37 -4.30 -4.63
C ILE A 88 -1.88 -4.52 -4.83
N VAL A 89 -1.22 -4.99 -3.77
CA VAL A 89 0.19 -5.38 -3.80
C VAL A 89 0.26 -6.89 -3.64
N SER A 90 1.01 -7.57 -4.50
CA SER A 90 1.32 -8.99 -4.36
C SER A 90 2.80 -9.14 -4.01
N PRO A 91 3.15 -9.33 -2.72
CA PRO A 91 4.54 -9.48 -2.31
C PRO A 91 5.24 -10.64 -3.02
N ALA A 92 4.57 -11.80 -3.14
CA ALA A 92 5.15 -12.97 -3.78
C ALA A 92 5.53 -12.72 -5.25
N THR A 93 4.67 -12.04 -6.01
CA THR A 93 4.96 -11.67 -7.40
C THR A 93 6.11 -10.66 -7.48
N PHE A 94 6.11 -9.67 -6.58
CA PHE A 94 7.15 -8.64 -6.52
C PHE A 94 8.52 -9.23 -6.19
N ASP A 95 8.58 -10.09 -5.18
CA ASP A 95 9.79 -10.80 -4.78
C ASP A 95 10.32 -11.67 -5.92
N GLY A 96 9.44 -12.34 -6.67
CA GLY A 96 9.80 -13.10 -7.86
C GLY A 96 10.47 -12.26 -8.95
N TYR A 97 9.96 -11.04 -9.21
CA TYR A 97 10.60 -10.12 -10.16
C TYR A 97 11.98 -9.66 -9.68
N ILE A 98 12.12 -9.38 -8.37
CA ILE A 98 13.41 -8.99 -7.80
C ILE A 98 14.42 -10.13 -7.93
N LEU A 99 14.03 -11.37 -7.60
CA LEU A 99 14.90 -12.54 -7.71
C LEU A 99 15.32 -12.81 -9.15
N ALA A 100 14.41 -12.69 -10.12
CA ALA A 100 14.72 -12.81 -11.53
C ALA A 100 15.70 -11.71 -11.98
N ALA A 101 15.47 -10.46 -11.58
CA ALA A 101 16.35 -9.35 -11.90
C ALA A 101 17.75 -9.49 -11.28
N ALA A 102 17.86 -10.10 -10.10
CA ALA A 102 19.11 -10.30 -9.39
C ALA A 102 20.11 -11.19 -10.15
N VAL A 103 19.63 -12.08 -11.02
CA VAL A 103 20.48 -12.98 -11.82
C VAL A 103 21.38 -12.18 -12.78
N ASP A 104 20.80 -11.21 -13.49
CA ASP A 104 21.50 -10.45 -14.53
C ASP A 104 21.97 -9.07 -14.03
N HIS A 105 21.40 -8.54 -12.95
CA HIS A 105 21.60 -7.16 -12.50
C HIS A 105 21.82 -7.08 -10.99
N GLY A 106 22.96 -7.58 -10.50
CA GLY A 106 23.27 -7.61 -9.05
C GLY A 106 23.18 -6.27 -8.32
N HIS A 107 23.45 -5.14 -8.99
CA HIS A 107 23.30 -3.81 -8.38
C HIS A 107 21.85 -3.35 -8.26
N MET A 108 20.93 -3.87 -9.07
CA MET A 108 19.52 -3.43 -9.09
C MET A 108 18.82 -3.72 -7.75
N VAL A 109 19.16 -4.84 -7.12
CA VAL A 109 18.61 -5.23 -5.82
C VAL A 109 18.96 -4.21 -4.75
N HIS A 110 20.21 -3.74 -4.70
CA HIS A 110 20.65 -2.70 -3.76
C HIS A 110 19.93 -1.37 -3.99
N TYR A 111 19.71 -0.98 -5.26
CA TYR A 111 18.95 0.23 -5.56
C TYR A 111 17.48 0.13 -5.17
N LEU A 112 16.86 -1.04 -5.36
CA LEU A 112 15.49 -1.31 -4.92
C LEU A 112 15.38 -1.27 -3.39
N ASP A 113 16.32 -1.88 -2.67
CA ASP A 113 16.38 -1.85 -1.22
C ASP A 113 16.51 -0.42 -0.68
N ASP A 114 17.44 0.38 -1.25
CA ASP A 114 17.62 1.80 -0.95
C ASP A 114 16.37 2.64 -1.28
N LEU A 115 15.58 2.23 -2.26
CA LEU A 115 14.37 2.96 -2.67
C LEU A 115 13.16 2.64 -1.80
N LEU A 116 13.02 1.39 -1.35
CA LEU A 116 11.85 0.90 -0.61
C LEU A 116 11.97 1.12 0.90
N THR A 117 13.19 1.34 1.41
CA THR A 117 13.45 1.54 2.84
C THR A 117 13.25 3.00 3.25
N ALA A 118 12.59 3.25 4.39
CA ALA A 118 12.31 4.60 4.88
C ALA A 118 13.58 5.45 5.11
N ASP A 119 14.67 4.80 5.52
CA ASP A 119 15.99 5.39 5.78
C ASP A 119 16.97 5.23 4.60
N GLY A 120 16.49 4.76 3.45
CA GLY A 120 17.32 4.57 2.26
C GLY A 120 17.80 5.89 1.64
N ASN A 121 18.88 5.80 0.86
CA ASN A 121 19.53 6.96 0.26
C ASN A 121 18.76 7.54 -0.95
N ILE A 122 17.76 6.80 -1.46
CA ILE A 122 17.02 7.15 -2.66
C ILE A 122 15.54 7.35 -2.30
N ARG A 123 14.98 8.51 -2.68
CA ARG A 123 13.56 8.81 -2.46
C ARG A 123 12.87 9.11 -3.77
N LEU A 124 11.90 8.28 -4.12
CA LEU A 124 10.98 8.57 -5.22
C LEU A 124 9.88 9.51 -4.71
N VAL A 125 9.83 10.72 -5.28
CA VAL A 125 8.86 11.75 -4.90
C VAL A 125 7.92 12.02 -6.07
N GLU A 126 6.63 11.77 -5.85
CA GLU A 126 5.59 12.21 -6.79
C GLU A 126 5.53 13.75 -6.80
N ARG A 127 5.66 14.36 -7.98
CA ARG A 127 5.50 15.82 -8.13
C ARG A 127 4.39 16.14 -9.13
N PRO A 128 3.35 16.89 -8.72
CA PRO A 128 2.31 17.30 -9.64
C PRO A 128 2.88 18.26 -10.69
N LEU A 129 2.50 18.04 -11.95
CA LEU A 129 2.87 18.94 -13.04
C LEU A 129 2.02 20.21 -12.97
N SER A 130 2.67 21.37 -12.81
CA SER A 130 2.01 22.66 -13.00
C SER A 130 2.00 23.05 -14.49
N ALA A 131 1.00 23.84 -14.91
CA ALA A 131 0.86 24.28 -16.31
C ALA A 131 2.11 24.99 -16.87
N GLN A 132 2.83 25.71 -16.01
CA GLN A 132 4.08 26.40 -16.36
C GLN A 132 5.25 25.44 -16.62
N ARG A 133 5.29 24.27 -15.95
CA ARG A 133 6.31 23.23 -16.14
C ARG A 133 5.97 22.24 -17.25
N SER A 134 4.70 22.07 -17.60
CA SER A 134 4.29 21.27 -18.77
C SER A 134 4.97 21.76 -20.06
N ARG A 135 5.12 23.08 -20.22
CA ARG A 135 5.86 23.71 -21.33
C ARG A 135 7.38 23.48 -21.30
N GLN A 136 7.94 23.21 -20.12
CA GLN A 136 9.36 22.98 -19.93
C GLN A 136 9.72 21.50 -20.19
N VAL A 137 8.87 20.57 -19.75
CA VAL A 137 9.01 19.14 -20.07
C VAL A 137 8.90 18.89 -21.58
N SER A 138 7.97 19.57 -22.27
CA SER A 138 7.83 19.49 -23.73
C SER A 138 8.95 20.17 -24.52
N ARG A 139 9.85 20.91 -23.85
CA ARG A 139 11.05 21.54 -24.43
C ARG A 139 12.36 20.79 -24.12
N CYS A 140 12.34 19.78 -23.26
CA CYS A 140 13.51 18.95 -22.97
C CYS A 140 13.61 17.83 -24.02
N SER A 141 14.49 18.01 -25.01
CA SER A 141 14.75 17.01 -26.07
C SER A 141 15.55 15.78 -25.62
N GLU A 142 15.97 15.72 -24.35
CA GLU A 142 16.92 14.70 -23.84
C GLU A 142 16.32 13.63 -22.91
N THR A 143 15.03 13.70 -22.57
CA THR A 143 14.41 12.67 -21.73
C THR A 143 13.27 11.98 -22.47
N ARG A 144 13.50 10.71 -22.83
CA ARG A 144 12.45 9.69 -23.08
C ARG A 144 11.67 9.44 -21.77
N SER A 145 11.00 10.47 -21.23
CA SER A 145 10.20 10.33 -20.01
C SER A 145 8.86 9.71 -20.36
N LEU A 146 8.60 8.50 -19.87
CA LEU A 146 7.25 7.96 -19.77
C LEU A 146 6.47 8.82 -18.76
N VAL A 147 5.59 9.69 -19.27
CA VAL A 147 4.65 10.45 -18.45
C VAL A 147 3.41 9.57 -18.24
N THR A 148 3.37 8.83 -17.14
CA THR A 148 2.17 8.14 -16.69
C THR A 148 1.39 9.03 -15.72
N PRO A 149 0.10 9.33 -15.97
CA PRO A 149 -0.72 10.08 -15.04
C PRO A 149 -0.98 9.21 -13.80
N LEU A 150 -0.43 9.62 -12.65
CA LEU A 150 -0.72 9.00 -11.35
C LEU A 150 -1.84 9.77 -10.63
N PRO A 151 -2.82 9.08 -10.03
CA PRO A 151 -3.80 9.71 -9.15
C PRO A 151 -3.17 10.10 -7.82
N ARG A 152 -3.54 11.28 -7.31
CA ARG A 152 -2.94 11.96 -6.16
C ARG A 152 -2.90 11.08 -4.89
N SER A 153 -1.70 10.89 -4.34
CA SER A 153 -1.44 10.26 -3.04
C SER A 153 -1.85 11.16 -1.84
N THR A 154 -2.41 10.57 -0.77
CA THR A 154 -2.60 11.23 0.54
C THR A 154 -2.51 10.20 1.66
N ASP A 155 -2.03 10.65 2.83
CA ASP A 155 -1.59 9.91 4.02
C ASP A 155 -2.31 8.58 4.33
N VAL A 156 -1.51 7.54 4.54
CA VAL A 156 -1.95 6.15 4.66
C VAL A 156 -1.95 5.71 6.12
N ALA A 157 -3.06 5.18 6.62
CA ALA A 157 -3.10 4.45 7.88
C ALA A 157 -2.98 2.95 7.60
N ALA A 158 -2.02 2.29 8.24
CA ALA A 158 -1.85 0.84 8.18
C ALA A 158 -2.74 0.14 9.22
N ILE A 159 -3.57 -0.82 8.79
CA ILE A 159 -4.37 -1.67 9.67
C ILE A 159 -3.80 -3.09 9.66
#